data_AF-A0A958LZA3-F1
#
_entry.id   AF-A0A958LZA3-F1
#
_cell.length_a   1.000
_cell.length_b   1.000
_cell.length_c   1.000
_cell.angle_alpha   90.00
_cell.angle_beta   90.00
_cell.angle_gamma   90.00
#
_symmetry.space_group_name_H-M   'P 1'
#
loop_
_entity.id
_entity.type
_entity.pdbx_description
1 polymer ?
#
loop_
_entity_poly.entity_id
_entity_poly.type
_entity_poly.pdbx_seq_one_letter_code
_entity_poly.pdbx_strand_id
1 'polypeptide(L)'
;LSQEYIMLVLLSAASGIQNALITYVSKSVVRTTHLTGLTTDLGVGIIRLFSSPNSHTKKEEQKATGMRLGIIISFILGSWLGGLVFYYHHYWGFLIPIILTSFYLYLSIKNNKELLHLKMNH
;
A
#
# COMPACT_ATOMS: atom_id res chain seq x y z
N LEU A 1 -5.78 -8.42 28.67
CA LEU A 1 -5.33 -7.03 28.88
C LEU A 1 -3.87 -6.77 28.48
N SER A 2 -2.84 -7.23 29.21
CA SER A 2 -1.45 -6.81 28.91
C SER A 2 -0.94 -7.22 27.52
N GLN A 3 -1.27 -8.43 27.05
CA GLN A 3 -0.88 -8.91 25.72
C GLN A 3 -1.54 -8.12 24.58
N GLU A 4 -2.78 -7.66 24.77
CA GLU A 4 -3.54 -6.90 23.75
C GLU A 4 -2.91 -5.51 23.54
N TYR A 5 -2.45 -4.85 24.60
CA TYR A 5 -1.75 -3.55 24.49
C TYR A 5 -0.43 -3.67 23.71
N ILE A 6 0.33 -4.74 23.93
CA ILE A 6 1.59 -4.97 23.21
C ILE A 6 1.31 -5.15 21.71
N MET A 7 0.28 -5.93 21.35
CA MET A 7 -0.12 -6.12 19.95
C MET A 7 -0.57 -4.80 19.30
N LEU A 8 -1.32 -3.96 20.03
CA LEU A 8 -1.76 -2.65 19.53
C LEU A 8 -0.58 -1.71 19.26
N VAL A 9 0.40 -1.67 20.15
CA VAL A 9 1.62 -0.85 19.97
C VAL A 9 2.42 -1.34 18.77
N LEU A 10 2.60 -2.66 18.64
CA LEU A 10 3.29 -3.25 17.49
C LEU A 10 2.57 -2.97 16.17
N LEU A 11 1.23 -3.06 16.16
CA LEU A 11 0.42 -2.77 14.99
C LEU A 11 0.50 -1.28 14.59
N SER A 12 0.46 -0.38 15.57
CA SER A 12 0.64 1.06 15.35
C SER A 12 2.01 1.36 14.74
N ALA A 13 3.08 0.75 15.29
CA ALA A 13 4.43 0.88 14.74
C ALA A 13 4.53 0.33 13.31
N ALA A 14 3.96 -0.86 13.05
CA ALA A 14 3.93 -1.46 11.71
C ALA A 14 3.17 -0.57 10.71
N SER A 15 2.02 0.00 11.09
CA SER A 15 1.26 0.93 10.24
C SER A 15 2.07 2.19 9.91
N GLY A 16 2.79 2.75 10.89
CA GLY A 16 3.68 3.89 10.68
C GLY A 16 4.79 3.58 9.66
N ILE A 17 5.43 2.42 9.79
CA ILE A 17 6.45 1.94 8.85
C ILE A 17 5.85 1.74 7.46
N GLN A 18 4.66 1.14 7.37
CA GLN A 18 3.98 0.90 6.09
C GLN A 18 3.69 2.21 5.36
N ASN A 19 3.22 3.24 6.06
CA ASN A 19 2.95 4.56 5.49
C ASN A 19 4.24 5.25 5.00
N ALA A 20 5.33 5.14 5.74
CA ALA A 20 6.63 5.66 5.34
C ALA A 20 7.18 4.94 4.09
N LEU A 21 7.09 3.60 4.07
CA LEU A 21 7.54 2.77 2.95
C LEU A 21 6.77 3.08 1.67
N ILE A 22 5.43 3.18 1.76
CA ILE A 22 4.60 3.48 0.59
C ILE A 22 4.86 4.89 0.07
N THR A 23 5.08 5.86 0.96
CA THR A 23 5.50 7.22 0.58
C THR A 23 6.84 7.20 -0.16
N TYR A 24 7.82 6.44 0.36
CA TYR A 24 9.15 6.28 -0.27
C TYR A 24 9.06 5.63 -1.65
N VAL A 25 8.37 4.49 -1.77
CA VAL A 25 8.24 3.74 -3.02
C VAL A 25 7.41 4.50 -4.05
N SER A 26 6.35 5.20 -3.62
CA SER A 26 5.49 5.97 -4.51
C SER A 26 6.02 7.37 -4.84
N LYS A 27 7.20 7.77 -4.34
CA LYS A 27 7.74 9.13 -4.47
C LYS A 27 6.73 10.20 -4.02
N SER A 28 6.03 9.95 -2.91
CA SER A 28 4.97 10.81 -2.36
C SER A 28 3.70 10.96 -3.22
N VAL A 29 3.53 10.15 -4.27
CA VAL A 29 2.34 10.22 -5.15
C VAL A 29 1.14 9.50 -4.53
N VAL A 30 1.35 8.47 -3.71
CA VAL A 30 0.28 7.65 -3.13
C VAL A 30 0.22 7.85 -1.61
N ARG A 31 -0.91 8.38 -1.11
CA ARG A 31 -1.18 8.48 0.33
C ARG A 31 -2.25 7.47 0.73
N THR A 32 -1.85 6.48 1.52
CA THR A 32 -2.65 5.32 1.95
C THR A 32 -3.85 5.66 2.83
N THR A 33 -3.83 6.81 3.49
CA THR A 33 -4.89 7.25 4.43
C THR A 33 -6.06 7.96 3.75
N HIS A 34 -5.90 8.42 2.51
CA HIS A 34 -6.97 9.09 1.76
C HIS A 34 -7.56 8.17 0.70
N LEU A 35 -8.06 7.00 1.11
CA LEU A 35 -8.75 6.07 0.20
C LEU A 35 -9.88 6.77 -0.56
N THR A 36 -10.61 7.67 0.10
CA THR A 36 -11.66 8.49 -0.53
C THR A 36 -11.12 9.35 -1.67
N GLY A 37 -9.93 9.95 -1.50
CA GLY A 37 -9.26 10.71 -2.54
C GLY A 37 -8.88 9.84 -3.74
N LEU A 38 -8.36 8.63 -3.48
CA LEU A 38 -8.09 7.65 -4.55
C LEU A 38 -9.34 7.24 -5.32
N THR A 39 -10.46 7.06 -4.63
CA THR A 39 -11.75 6.71 -5.26
C THR A 39 -12.29 7.86 -6.11
N THR A 40 -12.20 9.11 -5.64
CA THR A 40 -12.58 10.29 -6.43
C THR A 40 -11.70 10.42 -7.66
N ASP A 41 -10.38 10.31 -7.48
CA ASP A 41 -9.39 10.33 -8.54
C ASP A 41 -9.59 9.21 -9.57
N LEU A 42 -10.00 8.03 -9.13
CA LEU A 42 -10.38 6.92 -10.00
C LEU A 42 -11.60 7.28 -10.85
N GLY A 43 -12.66 7.83 -10.23
CA GLY A 43 -13.85 8.28 -10.94
C GLY A 43 -13.54 9.34 -12.01
N VAL A 44 -12.69 10.33 -11.68
CA VAL A 44 -12.23 11.35 -12.63
C VAL A 44 -11.39 10.72 -13.76
N GLY A 45 -10.48 9.79 -13.43
CA GLY A 45 -9.66 9.08 -14.41
C GLY A 45 -10.49 8.28 -15.41
N ILE A 46 -11.54 7.59 -14.94
CA ILE A 46 -12.48 6.86 -15.80
C ILE A 46 -13.18 7.82 -16.78
N ILE A 47 -13.72 8.94 -16.30
CA ILE A 47 -14.38 9.93 -17.17
C ILE A 47 -13.41 10.48 -18.22
N ARG A 48 -12.17 10.79 -17.84
CA ARG A 48 -11.12 11.24 -18.77
C ARG A 48 -10.77 10.18 -19.82
N LEU A 49 -10.78 8.89 -19.46
CA LEU A 49 -10.53 7.80 -20.40
C LEU A 49 -11.61 7.66 -21.47
N PHE A 50 -12.86 7.94 -21.12
CA PHE A 50 -13.98 7.95 -22.06
C PHE A 50 -14.06 9.24 -22.88
N SER A 51 -13.60 10.37 -22.35
CA SER A 51 -13.74 11.68 -22.98
C SER A 51 -12.49 12.16 -23.75
N SER A 52 -11.30 11.60 -23.51
CA SER A 52 -10.05 12.10 -24.11
C SER A 52 -9.79 11.55 -25.53
N PRO A 53 -9.62 12.42 -26.54
CA PRO A 53 -9.35 12.03 -27.93
C PRO A 53 -7.87 11.71 -28.23
N ASN A 54 -6.93 12.09 -27.35
CA ASN A 54 -5.49 11.90 -27.56
C ASN A 54 -4.97 10.59 -26.94
N SER A 55 -4.30 9.75 -27.75
CA SER A 55 -3.87 8.40 -27.36
C SER A 55 -2.69 8.35 -26.39
N HIS A 56 -1.83 9.38 -26.36
CA HIS A 56 -0.63 9.43 -25.52
C HIS A 56 -0.96 9.69 -24.05
N THR A 57 -1.77 10.72 -23.75
CA THR A 57 -2.28 11.02 -22.40
C THR A 57 -3.20 9.92 -21.88
N LYS A 58 -3.91 9.22 -22.77
CA LYS A 58 -4.77 8.09 -22.41
C LYS A 58 -4.01 6.93 -21.76
N LYS A 59 -2.81 6.59 -22.25
CA LYS A 59 -2.00 5.50 -21.68
C LYS A 59 -1.49 5.80 -20.27
N GLU A 60 -1.08 7.05 -20.01
CA GLU A 60 -0.62 7.47 -18.69
C GLU A 60 -1.76 7.48 -17.67
N GLU A 61 -2.93 8.02 -18.07
CA GLU A 61 -4.15 8.00 -17.26
C GLU A 61 -4.65 6.56 -17.01
N GLN A 62 -4.55 5.64 -17.98
CA GLN A 62 -4.86 4.22 -17.77
C GLN A 62 -3.96 3.59 -16.72
N LYS A 63 -2.65 3.84 -16.78
CA LYS A 63 -1.69 3.28 -15.81
C LYS A 63 -1.97 3.81 -14.40
N ALA A 64 -2.19 5.12 -14.25
CA ALA A 64 -2.52 5.74 -12.97
C ALA A 64 -3.85 5.22 -12.41
N THR A 65 -4.88 5.16 -13.25
CA THR A 65 -6.21 4.61 -12.91
C THR A 65 -6.13 3.14 -12.50
N GLY A 66 -5.34 2.33 -13.22
CA GLY A 66 -5.12 0.92 -12.88
C GLY A 66 -4.44 0.71 -11.54
N MET A 67 -3.41 1.52 -11.20
CA MET A 67 -2.79 1.48 -9.88
C MET A 67 -3.77 1.86 -8.77
N ARG A 68 -4.56 2.93 -8.97
CA ARG A 68 -5.60 3.36 -8.00
C ARG A 68 -6.63 2.27 -7.76
N LEU A 69 -7.10 1.64 -8.83
CA LEU A 69 -8.05 0.53 -8.76
C LEU A 69 -7.46 -0.68 -8.02
N GLY A 70 -6.20 -1.04 -8.32
CA GLY A 70 -5.50 -2.11 -7.62
C GLY A 70 -5.43 -1.88 -6.11
N ILE A 71 -5.08 -0.65 -5.69
CA ILE A 71 -5.05 -0.29 -4.26
C ILE A 71 -6.43 -0.44 -3.61
N ILE A 72 -7.49 0.05 -4.26
CA ILE A 72 -8.87 -0.04 -3.74
C ILE A 72 -9.32 -1.49 -3.60
N ILE A 73 -9.11 -2.32 -4.63
CA ILE A 73 -9.49 -3.73 -4.62
C ILE A 73 -8.70 -4.50 -3.55
N SER A 74 -7.38 -4.30 -3.49
CA SER A 74 -6.55 -4.93 -2.46
C SER A 74 -6.95 -4.50 -1.04
N PHE A 75 -7.36 -3.25 -0.84
CA PHE A 75 -7.86 -2.78 0.45
C PHE A 75 -9.18 -3.46 0.84
N ILE A 76 -10.14 -3.55 -0.09
CA ILE A 76 -11.43 -4.20 0.17
C ILE A 76 -11.24 -5.69 0.47
N LEU A 77 -10.48 -6.41 -0.37
CA LEU A 77 -10.18 -7.82 -0.18
C LEU A 77 -9.41 -8.07 1.12
N GLY A 78 -8.38 -7.26 1.40
CA GLY A 78 -7.60 -7.34 2.63
C GLY A 78 -8.43 -7.07 3.88
N SER A 79 -9.36 -6.11 3.82
CA SER A 79 -10.28 -5.80 4.93
C SER A 79 -11.27 -6.93 5.16
N TRP A 80 -11.81 -7.52 4.09
CA TRP A 80 -12.72 -8.66 4.19
C TRP A 80 -12.04 -9.90 4.76
N LEU A 81 -10.87 -10.26 4.21
CA LEU A 81 -10.05 -11.36 4.72
C LEU A 81 -9.61 -11.12 6.17
N GLY A 82 -9.18 -9.90 6.50
CA GLY A 82 -8.79 -9.52 7.85
C GLY A 82 -9.95 -9.65 8.85
N GLY A 83 -11.16 -9.23 8.46
CA GLY A 83 -12.37 -9.43 9.26
C GLY A 83 -12.71 -10.90 9.48
N LEU A 84 -12.51 -11.74 8.45
CA LEU A 84 -12.76 -13.18 8.52
C LEU A 84 -11.73 -13.87 9.43
N VAL A 85 -10.45 -13.51 9.33
CA VAL A 85 -9.40 -14.02 10.23
C VAL A 85 -9.65 -13.56 11.67
N PHE A 86 -10.08 -12.32 11.89
CA PHE A 86 -10.43 -11.84 13.22
C PHE A 86 -11.62 -12.60 13.83
N TYR A 87 -12.60 -12.97 13.02
CA TYR A 87 -13.75 -13.76 13.46
C TYR A 87 -13.36 -15.15 13.97
N TYR A 88 -12.43 -15.85 13.30
CA TYR A 88 -12.02 -17.21 13.68
C TYR A 88 -10.85 -17.27 14.67
N HIS A 89 -9.91 -16.32 14.61
CA HIS A 89 -8.64 -16.39 15.35
C HIS A 89 -8.39 -15.19 16.28
N HIS A 90 -9.39 -14.32 16.47
CA HIS A 90 -9.30 -13.13 17.32
C HIS A 90 -8.03 -12.31 17.00
N TYR A 91 -7.27 -11.93 18.03
CA TYR A 91 -6.10 -11.04 17.91
C TYR A 91 -4.88 -11.68 17.22
N TRP A 92 -4.84 -13.01 17.06
CA TRP A 92 -3.75 -13.68 16.35
C TRP A 92 -3.70 -13.30 14.87
N GLY A 93 -4.83 -12.88 14.30
CA GLY A 93 -4.90 -12.34 12.94
C GLY A 93 -4.01 -11.13 12.70
N PHE A 94 -3.69 -10.35 13.73
CA PHE A 94 -2.84 -9.16 13.63
C PHE A 94 -1.35 -9.47 13.42
N LEU A 95 -0.92 -10.73 13.61
CA LEU A 95 0.46 -11.13 13.29
C LEU A 95 0.72 -11.11 11.78
N ILE A 96 -0.30 -11.40 10.97
CA ILE A 96 -0.20 -11.44 9.51
C ILE A 96 0.29 -10.09 8.93
N PRO A 97 -0.36 -8.94 9.20
CA PRO A 97 0.11 -7.65 8.70
C PRO A 97 1.47 -7.22 9.28
N ILE A 98 1.79 -7.60 10.53
CA ILE A 98 3.10 -7.33 11.15
C ILE A 98 4.21 -8.07 10.40
N ILE A 99 4.03 -9.36 10.13
CA ILE A 99 5.01 -10.18 9.41
C ILE A 99 5.18 -9.67 7.98
N LEU A 100 4.08 -9.41 7.27
CA LEU A 100 4.12 -8.88 5.90
C LEU A 100 4.86 -7.54 5.83
N THR A 101 4.54 -6.59 6.72
CA THR A 101 5.18 -5.28 6.73
C THR A 101 6.68 -5.38 7.05
N SER A 102 7.04 -6.22 8.02
CA SER A 102 8.43 -6.46 8.39
C SER A 102 9.24 -7.10 7.26
N PHE A 103 8.62 -8.06 6.55
CA PHE A 103 9.23 -8.71 5.39
C PHE A 103 9.46 -7.71 4.24
N TYR A 104 8.45 -6.88 3.92
CA TYR A 104 8.60 -5.84 2.90
C TYR A 104 9.65 -4.79 3.27
N LEU A 105 9.73 -4.39 4.54
CA LEU A 105 10.77 -3.51 5.03
C LEU A 105 12.16 -4.14 4.85
N TYR A 106 12.31 -5.40 5.22
CA TYR A 106 13.57 -6.14 5.04
C TYR A 106 14.01 -6.17 3.57
N LEU A 107 13.09 -6.50 2.65
CA LEU A 107 13.36 -6.47 1.21
C LEU A 107 13.73 -5.07 0.72
N SER A 108 13.02 -4.05 1.17
CA SER A 108 13.29 -2.66 0.80
C SER A 108 14.70 -2.21 1.22
N ILE A 109 15.12 -2.55 2.45
CA ILE A 109 16.47 -2.26 2.95
C ILE A 109 17.51 -3.02 2.15
N LYS A 110 17.29 -4.31 1.87
CA LYS A 110 18.22 -5.14 1.09
C LYS A 110 18.42 -4.57 -0.33
N ASN A 111 17.32 -4.22 -1.00
CA ASN A 111 17.35 -3.69 -2.37
C ASN A 111 18.03 -2.31 -2.46
N ASN A 112 17.82 -1.44 -1.45
CA ASN A 112 18.52 -0.16 -1.35
C ASN A 112 20.03 -0.33 -1.13
N LYS A 113 20.46 -1.34 -0.35
CA LYS A 113 21.89 -1.64 -0.15
C LYS A 113 22.55 -2.07 -1.46
N GLU A 114 21.91 -2.96 -2.24
CA GLU A 114 22.45 -3.38 -3.54
C GLU A 114 22.56 -2.22 -4.53
N LEU A 115 21.58 -1.31 -4.56
CA LEU A 115 21.64 -0.10 -5.40
C LEU A 115 22.78 0.85 -5.02
N LEU A 116 23.10 0.98 -3.73
CA LEU A 116 24.23 1.79 -3.26
C LEU A 116 25.57 1.13 -3.59
N HIS A 117 25.69 -0.20 -3.48
CA HIS A 117 26.89 -0.93 -3.89
C HIS A 117 27.16 -0.81 -5.40
N LEU A 118 26.13 -0.81 -6.24
CA LEU A 118 26.28 -0.59 -7.69
C LEU A 118 26.70 0.84 -8.05
N LYS A 119 26.30 1.83 -7.24
CA LYS A 119 26.63 3.24 -7.46
C LYS A 119 28.02 3.65 -6.96
N MET A 120 28.63 2.87 -6.06
CA MET A 120 29.99 3.11 -5.56
C MET A 120 31.06 2.34 -6.33
N ASN A 121 30.67 1.40 -7.21
CA ASN A 121 31.57 0.64 -8.09
C ASN A 121 31.63 1.20 -9.53
N HIS A 122 31.03 2.36 -9.78
CA HIS A 122 31.12 3.15 -11.00
C HIS A 122 31.60 4.56 -10.65
#